data_AF-A0A2N9FHL0-F1
#
_entry.id   AF-A0A2N9FHL0-F1
#
_cell.length_a   1.000
_cell.length_b   1.000
_cell.length_c   1.000
_cell.angle_alpha   90.00
_cell.angle_beta   90.00
_cell.angle_gamma   90.00
#
_symmetry.space_group_name_H-M   'P 1'
#
loop_
_entity.id
_entity.type
_entity.pdbx_description
1 polymer ?
#
loop_
_entity_poly.entity_id
_entity_poly.type
_entity_poly.pdbx_seq_one_letter_code
_entity_poly.pdbx_strand_id
1 'polypeptide(L)'
;MAWVLIVASLLLLLWLASLTLCKFLHAPTSPLLTTAGGGLFSQFQERNILLVVAHPDDESMFFSPTISYLTSRGHNLHILCLSIGDADGKGNVRKEELYQACAILKVPLQQVKTLDHPDLQVLVQ
;
A
#
# COMPACT_ATOMS: atom_id res chain seq x y z
N MET A 1 -25.15 35.97 -25.65
CA MET A 1 -23.87 35.75 -24.93
C MET A 1 -23.25 34.43 -25.36
N ALA A 2 -22.75 34.34 -26.60
CA ALA A 2 -22.20 33.09 -27.16
C ALA A 2 -20.93 32.62 -26.43
N TRP A 3 -20.16 33.55 -25.88
CA TRP A 3 -18.95 33.27 -25.11
C TRP A 3 -19.23 32.45 -23.84
N VAL A 4 -20.38 32.66 -23.19
CA VAL A 4 -20.77 31.89 -21.99
C VAL A 4 -20.99 30.41 -22.34
N LEU A 5 -21.63 30.14 -23.48
CA LEU A 5 -21.87 28.77 -23.95
C LEU A 5 -20.56 28.06 -24.35
N ILE A 6 -19.62 28.80 -24.94
CA ILE A 6 -18.29 28.28 -25.28
C ILE A 6 -17.52 27.91 -24.01
N VAL A 7 -17.49 28.80 -23.02
CA VAL A 7 -16.81 28.56 -21.74
C VAL A 7 -17.46 27.37 -21.00
N ALA A 8 -18.79 27.30 -20.94
CA ALA A 8 -19.48 26.18 -20.32
C ALA A 8 -19.18 24.84 -21.01
N SER A 9 -19.10 24.81 -22.34
CA SER A 9 -18.74 23.62 -23.11
C SER A 9 -17.30 23.17 -22.84
N LEU A 10 -16.34 24.10 -22.79
CA LEU A 10 -14.94 23.79 -22.48
C LEU A 10 -14.76 23.23 -21.07
N LEU A 11 -15.46 23.80 -20.07
CA LEU A 11 -15.43 23.30 -18.70
C LEU A 11 -16.04 21.90 -18.59
N LEU A 12 -17.11 21.63 -19.32
CA LEU A 12 -17.76 20.31 -19.33
C LEU A 12 -16.88 19.25 -19.99
N LEU A 13 -16.20 19.59 -21.09
CA LEU A 13 -15.22 18.72 -21.73
C LEU A 13 -14.02 18.43 -20.82
N LEU A 14 -13.50 19.44 -20.12
CA LEU A 14 -12.41 19.26 -19.15
C LEU A 14 -12.83 18.34 -17.99
N TRP A 15 -14.05 18.52 -17.47
CA TRP A 15 -14.59 17.69 -16.39
C TRP A 15 -14.77 16.23 -16.83
N LEU A 16 -15.33 16.00 -18.02
CA LEU A 16 -15.49 14.66 -18.58
C LEU A 16 -14.13 13.98 -18.83
N ALA A 17 -13.13 14.71 -19.34
CA ALA A 17 -11.79 14.20 -19.55
C ALA A 17 -11.08 13.84 -18.23
N SER A 18 -11.30 14.62 -17.17
CA SER A 18 -10.80 14.31 -15.82
C SER A 18 -11.43 13.04 -15.26
N LEU A 19 -12.75 12.86 -15.43
CA LEU A 19 -13.44 11.65 -15.00
C LEU A 19 -12.99 10.40 -15.75
N THR A 20 -12.76 10.49 -17.06
CA THR A 20 -12.26 9.34 -17.84
C THR A 20 -10.82 8.99 -17.49
N LEU A 21 -9.96 9.98 -17.24
CA LEU A 21 -8.60 9.76 -16.77
C LEU A 21 -8.57 9.14 -15.37
N CYS A 22 -9.40 9.63 -14.44
CA CYS A 22 -9.53 9.03 -13.10
C CYS A 22 -10.00 7.57 -13.17
N LYS A 23 -10.97 7.26 -14.03
CA LYS A 23 -11.42 5.87 -14.23
C LYS A 23 -10.35 4.98 -14.86
N PHE A 24 -9.50 5.52 -15.75
CA PHE A 24 -8.41 4.77 -16.36
C PHE A 24 -7.26 4.51 -15.38
N LEU A 25 -6.90 5.52 -14.57
CA LEU A 25 -5.85 5.40 -13.54
C LEU A 25 -6.29 4.54 -12.35
N HIS A 26 -7.58 4.55 -12.01
CA HIS A 26 -8.16 3.75 -10.92
C HIS A 26 -8.80 2.44 -11.41
N ALA A 27 -8.73 2.11 -12.70
CA ALA A 27 -9.20 0.84 -13.18
C ALA A 27 -8.31 -0.26 -12.58
N PRO A 28 -8.84 -1.15 -11.73
CA PRO A 28 -8.11 -2.36 -11.39
C PRO A 28 -7.87 -3.09 -12.69
N THR A 29 -6.61 -3.38 -12.99
CA THR A 29 -6.21 -4.17 -14.14
C THR A 29 -6.84 -5.55 -13.98
N SER A 30 -8.02 -5.76 -14.55
CA SER A 30 -8.64 -7.08 -14.62
C SER A 30 -7.65 -7.98 -15.38
N PRO A 31 -7.16 -9.09 -14.81
CA PRO A 31 -6.33 -10.00 -15.57
C PRO A 31 -7.27 -10.80 -16.46
N LEU A 32 -7.34 -10.46 -17.75
CA LEU A 32 -7.97 -11.34 -18.73
C LEU A 32 -7.00 -11.59 -19.88
N LEU A 33 -6.26 -12.70 -19.75
CA LEU A 33 -5.86 -13.50 -20.89
C LEU A 33 -5.63 -14.95 -20.42
N THR A 34 -6.72 -15.72 -20.42
CA THR A 34 -6.64 -17.17 -20.62
C THR A 34 -6.40 -17.40 -22.10
N THR A 35 -5.16 -17.72 -22.48
CA THR A 35 -4.86 -18.40 -23.75
C THR A 35 -3.83 -19.47 -23.46
N ALA A 36 -4.25 -20.71 -23.72
CA ALA A 36 -3.43 -21.90 -23.63
C ALA A 36 -2.26 -21.82 -24.62
N GLY A 37 -1.03 -21.97 -24.11
CA GLY A 37 0.19 -22.03 -24.91
C GLY A 37 1.38 -22.16 -23.96
N GLY A 38 1.92 -23.37 -23.84
CA GLY A 38 2.97 -23.69 -22.89
C GLY A 38 4.27 -22.91 -23.10
N GLY A 39 4.95 -22.61 -21.98
CA GLY A 39 6.34 -22.17 -21.95
C GLY A 39 6.54 -20.68 -21.64
N LEU A 40 6.49 -20.33 -20.36
CA LEU A 40 7.43 -19.46 -19.61
C LEU A 40 6.78 -18.91 -18.31
N PHE A 41 5.94 -19.70 -17.64
CA PHE A 41 5.64 -19.41 -16.23
C PHE A 41 6.93 -19.68 -15.46
N SER A 42 7.72 -18.63 -15.21
CA SER A 42 8.53 -18.58 -14.00
C SER A 42 7.60 -19.05 -12.90
N GLN A 43 7.82 -20.24 -12.36
CA GLN A 43 7.11 -20.68 -11.18
C GLN A 43 7.43 -19.65 -10.09
N PHE A 44 6.55 -18.67 -9.93
CA PHE A 44 6.59 -17.78 -8.79
C PHE A 44 6.19 -18.64 -7.60
N GLN A 45 7.20 -19.30 -7.04
CA GLN A 45 7.07 -20.04 -5.80
C GLN A 45 6.61 -19.02 -4.75
N GLU A 46 5.44 -19.25 -4.18
CA GLU A 46 5.01 -18.51 -3.00
C GLU A 46 6.06 -18.71 -1.90
N ARG A 47 6.55 -17.61 -1.34
CA ARG A 47 7.57 -17.63 -0.29
C ARG A 47 6.99 -16.99 0.95
N ASN A 48 7.38 -17.52 2.10
CA ASN A 48 7.17 -16.90 3.39
C ASN A 48 8.28 -15.87 3.60
N ILE A 49 7.90 -14.62 3.85
CA ILE A 49 8.82 -13.50 4.02
C ILE A 49 8.47 -12.80 5.33
N LEU A 50 9.49 -12.52 6.14
CA LEU A 50 9.36 -11.71 7.34
C LEU A 50 10.11 -10.39 7.12
N LEU A 51 9.37 -9.29 7.12
CA LEU A 51 9.94 -7.95 7.18
C LEU A 51 10.02 -7.53 8.64
N VAL A 52 11.24 -7.23 9.10
CA VAL A 52 11.48 -6.72 10.45
C VAL A 52 11.77 -5.23 10.35
N VAL A 53 11.01 -4.43 11.09
CA VAL A 53 11.17 -2.97 11.18
C VAL A 53 11.39 -2.56 12.63
N ALA A 54 12.09 -1.44 12.83
CA ALA A 54 12.43 -1.01 14.17
C ALA A 54 11.24 -0.30 14.82
N HIS A 55 10.58 0.58 14.08
CA HIS A 55 9.49 1.42 14.58
C HIS A 55 8.28 1.42 13.64
N PRO A 56 7.09 1.83 14.12
CA PRO A 56 5.99 2.21 13.24
C PRO A 56 6.45 3.28 12.24
N ASP A 57 5.86 3.33 11.05
CA ASP A 57 6.18 4.18 9.89
C ASP A 57 7.38 3.74 9.03
N ASP A 58 8.30 2.91 9.54
CA ASP A 58 9.39 2.35 8.73
C ASP A 58 8.84 1.58 7.50
N GLU A 59 7.70 0.89 7.67
CA GLU A 59 7.04 0.13 6.61
C GLU A 59 6.51 1.03 5.49
N SER A 60 5.88 2.15 5.86
CA SER A 60 5.32 3.11 4.92
C SER A 60 6.40 3.95 4.26
N MET A 61 7.37 4.42 5.04
CA MET A 61 8.44 5.32 4.61
C MET A 61 9.44 4.63 3.70
N PHE A 62 9.93 3.44 4.07
CA PHE A 62 11.02 2.76 3.34
C PHE A 62 10.55 1.57 2.51
N PHE A 63 9.54 0.84 2.99
CA PHE A 63 9.21 -0.48 2.43
C PHE A 63 7.91 -0.56 1.64
N SER A 64 7.13 0.52 1.52
CA SER A 64 5.87 0.53 0.74
C SER A 64 6.00 -0.08 -0.66
N PRO A 65 7.02 0.29 -1.48
CA PRO A 65 7.18 -0.31 -2.81
C PRO A 65 7.48 -1.81 -2.76
N THR A 66 8.30 -2.23 -1.80
CA THR A 66 8.70 -3.63 -1.61
C THR A 66 7.52 -4.47 -1.13
N ILE A 67 6.78 -4.00 -0.12
CA ILE A 67 5.59 -4.67 0.40
C ILE A 67 4.57 -4.84 -0.70
N SER A 68 4.25 -3.77 -1.44
CA SER A 68 3.31 -3.81 -2.57
C SER A 68 3.75 -4.80 -3.66
N TYR A 69 5.04 -4.83 -4.00
CA TYR A 69 5.57 -5.81 -4.94
C TYR A 69 5.38 -7.25 -4.44
N LEU A 70 5.76 -7.54 -3.19
CA LEU A 70 5.68 -8.88 -2.63
C LEU A 70 4.23 -9.36 -2.49
N THR A 71 3.32 -8.51 -2.03
CA THR A 71 1.89 -8.85 -1.92
C THR A 71 1.25 -9.02 -3.30
N SER A 72 1.61 -8.21 -4.30
CA SER A 72 1.13 -8.36 -5.69
C SER A 72 1.57 -9.67 -6.35
N ARG A 73 2.70 -10.25 -5.89
CA ARG A 73 3.23 -11.53 -6.34
C ARG A 73 2.63 -12.73 -5.61
N GLY A 74 1.72 -12.52 -4.65
CA GLY A 74 1.12 -13.58 -3.86
C GLY A 74 2.08 -14.17 -2.81
N HIS A 75 3.14 -13.46 -2.43
CA HIS A 75 4.01 -13.92 -1.35
C HIS A 75 3.33 -13.76 0.01
N ASN A 76 3.64 -14.67 0.92
CA ASN A 76 3.11 -14.68 2.27
C ASN A 76 3.98 -13.79 3.17
N LEU A 77 3.58 -12.53 3.33
CA LEU A 77 4.37 -11.50 4.01
C LEU A 77 3.91 -11.28 5.45
N HIS A 78 4.85 -11.41 6.37
CA HIS A 78 4.70 -11.06 7.78
C HIS A 78 5.51 -9.80 8.10
N ILE A 79 4.98 -8.96 9.00
CA ILE A 79 5.66 -7.76 9.49
C ILE A 79 5.84 -7.88 11.00
N LEU A 80 7.08 -7.72 11.45
CA LEU A 80 7.44 -7.63 12.86
C LEU A 80 8.01 -6.25 13.14
N CYS A 81 7.29 -5.45 13.91
CA CYS A 81 7.79 -4.18 14.42
C CYS A 81 8.33 -4.36 15.84
N LEU A 82 9.55 -3.88 16.12
CA LEU A 82 10.25 -4.16 17.37
C LEU A 82 9.89 -3.21 18.53
N SER A 83 9.22 -2.11 18.22
CA SER A 83 8.84 -1.04 19.15
C SER A 83 7.45 -0.51 18.80
N ILE A 84 6.76 0.11 19.76
CA ILE A 84 5.57 0.93 19.48
C ILE A 84 5.94 2.41 19.28
N GLY A 85 7.20 2.79 19.48
CA GLY A 85 7.67 4.16 19.40
C GLY A 85 7.06 5.06 20.49
N ASP A 86 7.01 4.63 21.74
CA ASP A 86 6.33 5.38 22.80
C ASP A 86 7.13 6.55 23.40
N ALA A 87 8.19 7.02 22.75
CA ALA A 87 9.08 8.05 23.30
C ALA A 87 8.39 9.38 23.63
N ASP A 88 7.24 9.69 23.02
CA ASP A 88 6.41 10.86 23.33
C ASP A 88 5.02 10.50 23.90
N GLY A 89 4.82 9.25 24.34
CA GLY A 89 3.55 8.76 24.90
C GLY A 89 2.46 8.44 23.86
N LYS A 90 2.80 8.34 22.56
CA LYS A 90 1.84 8.04 21.47
C LYS A 90 1.92 6.62 20.92
N GLY A 91 2.61 5.70 21.59
CA GLY A 91 2.89 4.37 21.03
C GLY A 91 1.63 3.58 20.65
N ASN A 92 0.54 3.72 21.41
CA ASN A 92 -0.74 3.09 21.08
C ASN A 92 -1.36 3.61 19.78
N VAL A 93 -1.25 4.92 19.53
CA VAL A 93 -1.75 5.54 18.30
C VAL A 93 -0.92 5.08 17.12
N ARG A 94 0.42 5.14 17.24
CA ARG A 94 1.35 4.71 16.18
C ARG A 94 1.24 3.24 15.85
N LYS A 95 0.99 2.40 16.87
CA LYS A 95 0.69 1.00 16.65
C LYS A 95 -0.54 0.84 15.76
N GLU A 96 -1.65 1.53 16.07
CA GLU A 96 -2.85 1.47 15.24
C GLU A 96 -2.58 1.98 13.82
N GLU A 97 -1.84 3.08 13.67
CA GLU A 97 -1.41 3.62 12.38
C GLU A 97 -0.64 2.57 11.55
N LEU A 98 0.31 1.85 12.16
CA LEU A 98 1.03 0.74 11.53
C LEU A 98 0.07 -0.36 11.04
N TYR A 99 -0.91 -0.77 11.85
CA TYR A 99 -1.90 -1.78 11.42
C TYR A 99 -2.74 -1.28 10.24
N GLN A 100 -3.15 -0.01 10.24
CA GLN A 100 -3.90 0.59 9.13
C GLN A 100 -3.05 0.72 7.85
N ALA A 101 -1.79 1.14 7.98
CA ALA A 101 -0.86 1.21 6.85
C ALA A 101 -0.64 -0.17 6.22
N CYS A 102 -0.43 -1.20 7.05
CA CYS A 102 -0.31 -2.58 6.59
C CYS A 102 -1.58 -3.09 5.89
N ALA A 103 -2.77 -2.72 6.39
CA ALA A 103 -4.04 -3.07 5.75
C ALA A 103 -4.15 -2.48 4.34
N ILE A 104 -3.78 -1.22 4.17
CA ILE A 104 -3.75 -0.53 2.86
C ILE A 104 -2.77 -1.23 1.91
N LEU A 105 -1.63 -1.68 2.43
CA LEU A 105 -0.61 -2.44 1.68
C LEU A 105 -0.99 -3.92 1.44
N LYS A 106 -2.22 -4.33 1.79
CA LYS A 106 -2.78 -5.68 1.61
C LYS A 106 -2.06 -6.75 2.42
N VAL A 107 -1.49 -6.39 3.57
CA VAL A 107 -0.95 -7.34 4.54
C VAL A 107 -2.05 -7.69 5.56
N PRO A 108 -2.42 -8.96 5.73
CA PRO A 108 -3.40 -9.36 6.74
C PRO A 108 -2.94 -8.99 8.16
N LEU A 109 -3.83 -8.43 8.97
CA LEU A 109 -3.48 -7.92 10.31
C LEU A 109 -2.94 -9.01 11.24
N GLN A 110 -3.33 -10.27 11.05
CA GLN A 110 -2.81 -11.41 11.80
C GLN A 110 -1.32 -11.68 11.54
N GLN A 111 -0.79 -11.14 10.44
CA GLN A 111 0.61 -11.25 10.05
C GLN A 111 1.44 -10.04 10.46
N VAL A 112 0.81 -9.05 11.09
CA VAL A 112 1.47 -7.87 11.66
C VAL A 112 1.56 -8.05 13.17
N LYS A 113 2.79 -8.04 13.69
CA LYS A 113 3.05 -8.17 15.12
C LYS A 113 3.96 -7.04 15.57
N THR A 114 3.58 -6.41 16.68
CA THR A 114 4.39 -5.38 17.34
C THR A 114 4.94 -5.94 18.65
N LEU A 115 6.22 -5.70 18.90
CA LEU A 115 6.88 -5.86 20.19
C LEU A 115 7.03 -4.49 20.83
N ASP A 116 7.31 -4.48 22.12
CA ASP A 116 7.56 -3.25 22.87
C ASP A 116 8.90 -3.38 23.59
N HIS A 117 9.99 -3.34 22.82
CA HIS A 117 11.32 -3.46 23.39
C HIS A 117 11.75 -2.12 24.02
N PRO A 118 12.12 -2.07 25.31
CA PRO A 118 12.40 -0.82 26.02
C PRO A 118 13.60 -0.05 25.43
N ASP A 119 14.62 -0.76 24.93
CA ASP A 119 15.81 -0.14 24.35
C ASP A 119 15.59 0.45 22.94
N LEU A 120 14.42 0.23 22.33
CA LEU A 120 14.08 0.67 20.97
C LEU A 120 12.98 1.75 20.98
N GLN A 121 12.82 2.46 22.10
CA GLN A 121 11.88 3.58 22.19
C GLN A 121 12.56 4.85 21.69
N VAL A 122 12.34 5.21 20.42
CA VAL A 122 12.82 6.48 19.85
C VAL A 122 11.65 7.36 19.41
N LEU A 123 11.93 8.64 19.21
CA LEU A 123 11.01 9.56 18.57
C LEU A 123 10.85 9.13 17.09
N VAL A 124 9.67 8.63 16.76
CA VAL A 124 9.23 8.46 15.37
C VAL A 124 8.66 9.80 14.90
N GLN A 125 9.01 10.19 13.68
CA GLN A 125 8.66 11.48 13.09
C GLN A 125 7.21 11.52 12.61
#